data_AF-X1DPS1-F1
#
_entry.id   AF-X1DPS1-F1
#
_cell.length_a   1.000
_cell.length_b   1.000
_cell.length_c   1.000
_cell.angle_alpha   90.00
_cell.angle_beta   90.00
_cell.angle_gamma   90.00
#
_symmetry.space_group_name_H-M   'P 1'
#
loop_
_entity.id
_entity.type
_entity.pdbx_description
1 polymer ?
#
loop_
_entity_poly.entity_id
_entity_poly.type
_entity_poly.pdbx_seq_one_letter_code
_entity_poly.pdbx_strand_id
1 'polypeptide(L)' 'MTEPYFKPKSPALQRIICDLKSNDVRIQIIGYVKELISNSEFILKDNSGEIKVTFEKSDFSIKKDLLINVIGELEINVEG' A
#
# COMPACT_ATOMS: atom_id res chain seq x y z
N MET A 1 -4.17 31.26 3.30
CA MET A 1 -3.27 30.37 4.06
C MET A 1 -3.11 29.11 3.22
N THR A 2 -1.93 28.86 2.68
CA THR A 2 -1.65 27.61 1.95
C THR A 2 -1.26 26.55 2.96
N GLU A 3 -1.91 25.38 2.90
CA GLU A 3 -1.54 24.24 3.73
C GLU A 3 -0.04 23.93 3.55
N PRO A 4 0.67 23.52 4.62
CA PRO A 4 2.07 23.13 4.50
C PRO A 4 2.17 21.98 3.50
N TYR A 5 2.92 22.20 2.42
CA TYR A 5 3.15 21.20 1.39
C TYR A 5 3.86 20.00 2.02
N PHE A 6 3.16 18.87 2.14
CA PHE A 6 3.76 17.62 2.59
C PHE A 6 4.76 17.15 1.52
N LYS A 7 6.06 17.41 1.76
CA LYS A 7 7.14 16.84 0.97
C LYS A 7 7.61 15.56 1.66
N PRO A 8 7.31 14.37 1.12
CA PRO A 8 7.81 13.13 1.69
C PRO A 8 9.34 13.12 1.64
N LYS A 9 9.98 12.51 2.65
CA LYS A 9 11.45 12.42 2.76
C LYS A 9 12.09 11.67 1.59
N SER A 10 11.34 10.78 0.94
CA SER A 10 11.76 9.99 -0.23
C SER A 10 10.63 9.89 -1.27
N PRO A 11 10.97 9.76 -2.56
CA PRO A 11 9.98 9.41 -3.58
C PRO A 11 9.43 8.00 -3.34
N ALA A 12 8.17 7.79 -3.71
CA ALA A 12 7.61 6.44 -3.74
C ALA A 12 8.07 5.75 -5.03
N LEU A 13 8.68 4.57 -4.91
CA LEU A 13 9.12 3.78 -6.06
C LEU A 13 7.97 2.92 -6.56
N GLN A 14 7.62 3.03 -7.84
CA GLN A 14 6.67 2.10 -8.45
C GLN A 14 7.24 0.68 -8.44
N ARG A 15 6.43 -0.27 -7.95
CA ARG A 15 6.76 -1.69 -7.88
C ARG A 15 5.55 -2.56 -8.27
N ILE A 16 5.84 -3.80 -8.65
CA ILE A 16 4.91 -4.92 -8.59
C ILE A 16 5.22 -5.75 -7.35
N ILE A 17 4.25 -6.49 -6.82
CA ILE A 17 4.38 -7.15 -5.51
C ILE A 17 5.55 -8.13 -5.46
N CYS A 18 5.78 -8.93 -6.51
CA CYS A 18 6.87 -9.91 -6.52
C CYS A 18 8.28 -9.29 -6.58
N ASP A 19 8.40 -8.02 -6.99
CA ASP A 19 9.68 -7.34 -7.18
C ASP A 19 10.08 -6.48 -5.98
N LEU A 20 9.33 -6.57 -4.89
CA LEU A 20 9.64 -5.85 -3.65
C LEU A 20 10.97 -6.32 -3.07
N LYS A 21 11.82 -5.35 -2.75
CA LYS A 21 13.15 -5.60 -2.19
C LYS A 21 13.20 -5.16 -0.74
N SER A 22 14.09 -5.79 0.03
CA SER A 22 14.28 -5.46 1.44
C SER A 22 14.77 -4.03 1.72
N ASN A 23 15.30 -3.37 0.70
CA ASN A 23 15.75 -1.98 0.77
C ASN A 23 14.75 -0.98 0.16
N ASP A 24 13.58 -1.44 -0.31
CA ASP A 24 12.50 -0.54 -0.71
C ASP A 24 11.88 0.07 0.56
N VAL A 25 11.88 1.40 0.65
CA VAL A 25 11.37 2.12 1.82
C VAL A 25 9.95 2.62 1.58
N ARG A 26 9.76 3.39 0.50
CA ARG A 26 8.47 3.97 0.13
C ARG A 26 8.11 3.50 -1.27
N ILE A 27 6.92 2.92 -1.41
CA ILE A 27 6.51 2.23 -2.63
C ILE A 27 5.15 2.70 -3.11
N GLN A 28 4.92 2.51 -4.39
CA GLN A 28 3.63 2.65 -5.04
C GLN A 28 3.26 1.34 -5.74
N ILE A 29 2.09 0.79 -5.43
CA ILE A 29 1.57 -0.44 -6.02
C ILE A 29 0.13 -0.19 -6.49
N ILE A 30 -0.20 -0.68 -7.69
CA ILE A 30 -1.56 -0.69 -8.23
C ILE A 30 -2.06 -2.13 -8.20
N GLY A 31 -3.22 -2.36 -7.59
CA GLY A 31 -3.80 -3.69 -7.48
C GLY A 31 -5.28 -3.66 -7.13
N TYR A 32 -5.88 -4.85 -7.10
CA TYR A 32 -7.27 -5.03 -6.69
C TYR A 32 -7.35 -5.40 -5.22
N VAL A 33 -8.35 -4.88 -4.51
CA VAL A 33 -8.68 -5.32 -3.16
C VAL A 33 -9.21 -6.76 -3.21
N LYS A 34 -8.41 -7.73 -2.77
CA LYS A 34 -8.83 -9.13 -2.71
C LYS A 34 -9.81 -9.37 -1.56
N GLU A 35 -9.51 -8.81 -0.40
CA GLU A 35 -10.22 -9.05 0.86
C GLU A 35 -10.05 -7.87 1.82
N LEU A 36 -11.14 -7.48 2.49
CA LEU A 36 -11.10 -6.51 3.58
C LEU A 36 -10.99 -7.29 4.90
N ILE A 37 -9.92 -7.07 5.66
CA ILE A 37 -9.69 -7.75 6.94
C ILE A 37 -10.38 -6.97 8.07
N SER A 38 -10.27 -5.64 8.05
CA SER A 38 -10.88 -4.74 9.03
C SER A 38 -11.09 -3.35 8.44
N ASN A 39 -11.56 -2.40 9.26
CA ASN A 39 -11.73 -1.00 8.84
C ASN A 39 -10.41 -0.26 8.54
N SER A 40 -9.27 -0.85 8.88
CA SER A 40 -7.92 -0.28 8.72
C SER A 40 -6.95 -1.24 8.03
N GLU A 41 -7.44 -2.39 7.54
CA GLU A 41 -6.58 -3.41 6.94
C GLU A 41 -7.28 -4.15 5.78
N PHE A 42 -6.56 -4.36 4.68
CA PHE A 42 -7.02 -5.17 3.55
C PHE A 42 -5.86 -5.88 2.86
N ILE A 43 -6.18 -6.89 2.05
CA ILE A 43 -5.24 -7.54 1.14
C ILE A 43 -5.37 -6.93 -0.25
N LEU A 44 -4.27 -6.35 -0.74
CA LEU A 44 -4.11 -5.90 -2.12
C LEU A 44 -3.49 -7.05 -2.93
N LYS A 45 -4.02 -7.30 -4.12
CA LYS A 45 -3.54 -8.32 -5.05
C LYS A 45 -3.25 -7.71 -6.42
N ASP A 46 -2.11 -8.04 -6.99
CA ASP A 46 -1.82 -7.86 -8.41
C ASP A 46 -1.63 -9.24 -9.08
N ASN A 47 -1.15 -9.25 -10.33
CA ASN A 47 -0.89 -10.49 -11.05
C ASN A 47 0.35 -11.25 -10.56
N SER A 48 1.16 -10.64 -9.68
CA SER A 48 2.44 -11.14 -9.21
C SER A 48 2.41 -11.63 -7.76
N GLY A 49 1.46 -11.16 -6.96
CA GLY A 49 1.35 -11.59 -5.56
C GLY A 49 0.27 -10.86 -4.77
N GLU A 50 0.37 -10.98 -3.46
CA GLU A 50 -0.53 -10.38 -2.49
C GLU A 50 0.28 -9.65 -1.41
N ILE A 51 -0.24 -8.51 -0.94
CA ILE A 51 0.37 -7.73 0.13
C ILE A 51 -0.71 -7.23 1.08
N LYS A 52 -0.43 -7.28 2.39
CA LYS A 52 -1.28 -6.68 3.41
C LYS A 52 -1.04 -5.18 3.44
N VAL A 53 -2.11 -4.41 3.38
CA VAL A 53 -2.09 -2.94 3.49
C VAL A 53 -2.77 -2.55 4.78
N THR A 54 -2.06 -1.79 5.60
CA THR A 54 -2.58 -1.12 6.80
C THR A 54 -2.73 0.37 6.50
N PHE A 55 -3.78 0.99 7.00
CA PHE A 55 -4.05 2.41 6.78
C PHE A 55 -4.84 3.01 7.95
N GLU A 56 -4.63 4.30 8.21
CA GLU A 56 -5.46 5.02 9.17
C GLU A 56 -6.89 5.13 8.68
N LYS A 57 -7.85 5.08 9.62
CA LYS A 57 -9.27 5.16 9.29
C LYS A 57 -9.53 6.38 8.41
N SER A 58 -10.08 6.11 7.24
CA SER A 58 -10.37 7.08 6.19
C SER A 58 -11.86 7.07 5.88
N ASP A 59 -12.40 8.20 5.44
CA ASP A 59 -13.76 8.28 4.90
C ASP A 59 -13.90 7.54 3.54
N PHE A 60 -12.79 7.05 2.99
CA PHE A 60 -12.77 6.29 1.75
C PHE A 60 -13.34 4.88 1.95
N SER A 61 -14.42 4.56 1.23
CA SER A 61 -15.05 3.24 1.28
C SER A 61 -14.27 2.23 0.43
N ILE A 62 -13.36 1.50 1.07
CA ILE A 62 -12.66 0.36 0.46
C ILE A 62 -13.62 -0.83 0.32
N LYS A 63 -13.68 -1.41 -0.88
CA LYS A 63 -14.51 -2.58 -1.20
C LYS A 63 -13.69 -3.60 -1.96
N LYS A 64 -14.07 -4.87 -1.81
CA LYS A 64 -13.53 -5.98 -2.62
C LYS A 64 -13.68 -5.68 -4.12
N ASP A 65 -12.71 -6.16 -4.89
CA ASP A 65 -12.59 -6.02 -6.35
C ASP A 65 -12.40 -4.57 -6.85
N LEU A 66 -12.18 -3.61 -5.95
CA LEU A 66 -11.83 -2.25 -6.31
C LEU A 66 -10.35 -2.18 -6.74
N LEU A 67 -10.09 -1.56 -7.90
CA LEU A 67 -8.74 -1.20 -8.32
C LEU A 67 -8.27 0.04 -7.56
N ILE A 68 -7.17 -0.07 -6.82
CA ILE A 68 -6.63 1.00 -5.97
C ILE A 68 -5.14 1.18 -6.25
N ASN A 69 -4.69 2.44 -6.18
CA ASN A 69 -3.30 2.82 -6.13
C ASN A 69 -2.87 3.09 -4.68
N VAL A 70 -1.99 2.26 -4.13
CA VAL A 70 -1.49 2.37 -2.75
C VAL A 70 -0.12 3.01 -2.77
N ILE A 71 0.07 4.07 -1.98
CA ILE A 71 1.36 4.74 -1.79
C ILE A 71 1.64 4.76 -0.29
N GLY A 72 2.73 4.11 0.13
CA GLY A 72 3.02 3.92 1.55
C GLY A 72 4.45 3.47 1.83
N GLU A 73 4.74 3.22 3.10
CA GLU A 73 6.00 2.65 3.57
C GLU A 73 5.90 1.12 3.58
N LEU A 74 6.99 0.44 3.19
CA LEU A 74 7.06 -1.01 3.18
C LEU A 74 7.57 -1.52 4.53
N GLU A 75 6.77 -2.35 5.20
CA GLU A 75 7.18 -3.09 6.39
C GLU A 75 7.40 -4.57 6.04
N ILE A 76 8.58 -5.10 6.35
CA ILE A 76 8.92 -6.50 6.10
C ILE A 76 9.11 -7.20 7.44
N ASN A 77 8.16 -8.07 7.78
CA ASN A 77 8.29 -8.96 8.93
C ASN A 77 8.98 -10.24 8.47
N VAL A 78 10.26 -10.39 8.82
CA VAL A 78 10.99 -11.65 8.61
C VAL A 78 10.80 -12.48 9.89
N GLU A 79 9.85 -13.42 9.88
CA GLU A 79 9.82 -14.48 10.88
C GLU A 79 10.94 -15.47 10.54
N GLY A 80 11.88 -15.64 11.47
CA GLY A 80 13.03 -16.54 11.36
C GLY A 80 12.79 -17.91 11.99
#